data_AF-A0AAV2LLN9-F1
#
_entry.id   AF-A0AAV2LLN9-F1
#
_cell.length_a   1.000
_cell.length_b   1.000
_cell.length_c   1.000
_cell.angle_alpha   90.00
_cell.angle_beta   90.00
_cell.angle_gamma   90.00
#
_symmetry.space_group_name_H-M   'P 1'
#
loop_
_entity.id
_entity.type
_entity.pdbx_description
1 polymer ?
#
loop_
_entity_poly.entity_id
_entity_poly.type
_entity_poly.pdbx_seq_one_letter_code
_entity_poly.pdbx_strand_id
1 'polypeptide(L)'
;MSDAVVSFMKDFLAGGVAAAISKTAVAPIERVKLLLQVQHASKQISVENQYKGIMDCVYRIPKEQGFVSFWRGNLANVIRYFPTQALNFAFKDKYKKIFLGGVDQKTQFWRYFAEPGWLQILGFNVSVQGIIIYRAAYFGCFDTAKGMLPDPKNTHIVVTWMIAQTVTAAAGLVSYPFDTVRRRMMMQSGRKAADIMYTGTMDCWKKIMKEEGGNAFFKGAWSNVIRGMGGAFVLVLYDEIKKYT
;
A
#
# COMPACT_ATOMS: atom_id res chain seq x y z
N MET A 1 20.39 6.20 -31.06
CA MET A 1 19.21 5.92 -30.20
C MET A 1 18.06 6.71 -30.80
N SER A 2 16.91 6.11 -31.12
CA SER A 2 15.79 6.87 -31.68
C SER A 2 15.24 7.86 -30.65
N ASP A 3 14.70 8.99 -31.10
CA ASP A 3 14.14 10.03 -30.20
C ASP A 3 13.06 9.48 -29.26
N ALA A 4 12.31 8.46 -29.72
CA ALA A 4 11.35 7.74 -28.91
C ALA A 4 11.99 7.00 -27.72
N VAL A 5 13.17 6.38 -27.91
CA VAL A 5 13.90 5.71 -26.82
C VAL A 5 14.45 6.74 -25.84
N VAL A 6 14.95 7.88 -26.32
CA VAL A 6 15.45 8.95 -25.46
C VAL A 6 14.32 9.57 -24.64
N SER A 7 13.16 9.85 -25.25
CA SER A 7 11.97 10.35 -24.55
C SER A 7 11.48 9.35 -23.49
N PHE A 8 11.37 8.08 -23.85
CA PHE A 8 10.97 7.02 -22.91
C PHE A 8 11.92 6.94 -21.71
N MET A 9 13.23 6.97 -21.94
CA MET A 9 14.22 6.91 -20.85
C MET A 9 14.14 8.13 -19.94
N LYS A 10 13.89 9.33 -20.50
CA LYS A 10 13.66 10.54 -19.70
C LYS A 10 12.42 10.41 -18.82
N ASP A 11 11.30 9.96 -19.37
CA ASP A 11 10.05 9.79 -18.62
C ASP A 11 10.16 8.69 -17.55
N PHE A 12 10.81 7.58 -17.88
CA PHE A 12 11.06 6.48 -16.95
C PHE A 12 11.91 6.92 -15.75
N LEU A 13 13.01 7.63 -16.01
CA LEU A 13 13.90 8.15 -14.98
C LEU A 13 13.21 9.25 -14.15
N ALA A 14 12.50 10.18 -14.80
CA ALA A 14 11.77 11.23 -14.10
C ALA A 14 10.68 10.65 -13.19
N GLY A 15 9.91 9.68 -13.67
CA GLY A 15 8.92 8.97 -12.86
C GLY A 15 9.56 8.18 -11.71
N GLY A 16 10.73 7.58 -11.93
CA GLY A 16 11.50 6.90 -10.90
C GLY A 16 12.01 7.83 -9.80
N VAL A 17 12.55 8.99 -10.18
CA VAL A 17 13.01 10.03 -9.24
C VAL A 17 11.85 10.61 -8.44
N ALA A 18 10.73 10.96 -9.10
CA ALA A 18 9.53 11.44 -8.43
C ALA A 18 9.00 10.42 -7.40
N ALA A 19 8.94 9.15 -7.77
CA ALA A 19 8.54 8.06 -6.89
C ALA A 19 9.52 7.89 -5.71
N ALA A 20 10.82 8.02 -5.95
CA ALA A 20 11.85 7.93 -4.91
C ALA A 20 11.74 9.06 -3.89
N ILE A 21 11.54 10.30 -4.36
CA ILE A 21 11.35 11.49 -3.51
C ILE A 21 10.09 11.34 -2.66
N SER A 22 8.94 11.04 -3.29
CA SER A 22 7.66 10.86 -2.59
C SER A 22 7.75 9.78 -1.52
N LYS A 23 8.31 8.61 -1.84
CA LYS A 23 8.49 7.51 -0.87
C LYS A 23 9.43 7.87 0.27
N THR A 24 10.52 8.57 -0.02
CA THR A 24 11.49 8.97 1.00
C THR A 24 10.92 10.03 1.94
N ALA A 25 10.12 10.96 1.43
CA ALA A 25 9.44 11.96 2.24
C ALA A 25 8.43 11.34 3.22
N VAL A 26 7.69 10.30 2.80
CA VAL A 26 6.70 9.63 3.66
C VAL A 26 7.23 8.41 4.42
N ALA A 27 8.49 8.02 4.22
CA ALA A 27 9.08 6.85 4.85
C ALA A 27 8.99 6.86 6.39
N PRO A 28 9.19 8.00 7.10
CA PRO A 28 9.05 8.03 8.56
C PRO A 28 7.65 7.63 9.03
N ILE A 29 6.59 8.18 8.41
CA ILE A 29 5.21 7.86 8.80
C ILE A 29 4.78 6.47 8.30
N GLU A 30 5.31 6.02 7.16
CA GLU A 30 5.12 4.63 6.70
C GLU A 30 5.72 3.64 7.70
N ARG A 31 6.88 3.94 8.26
CA ARG A 31 7.49 3.10 9.30
C ARG A 31 6.66 3.07 10.57
N VAL A 32 6.17 4.21 11.04
CA VAL A 32 5.27 4.27 12.21
C VAL A 32 4.00 3.45 11.97
N LYS A 33 3.39 3.57 10.79
CA LYS A 33 2.24 2.74 10.38
C LYS A 33 2.57 1.26 10.53
N LEU A 34 3.65 0.80 9.90
CA LEU A 34 4.03 -0.61 9.88
C LEU A 34 4.29 -1.14 11.29
N LEU A 35 5.04 -0.40 12.10
CA LEU A 35 5.32 -0.79 13.50
C LEU A 35 4.03 -0.96 14.29
N LEU A 36 3.13 0.04 14.27
CA LEU A 36 1.85 -0.07 14.97
C LEU A 36 1.00 -1.25 14.49
N GLN A 37 1.00 -1.51 13.17
CA GLN A 37 0.19 -2.54 12.53
C GLN A 37 0.69 -3.97 12.80
N VAL A 38 2.03 -4.19 12.85
CA VAL A 38 2.61 -5.54 12.94
C VAL A 38 3.35 -5.85 14.24
N GLN A 39 3.53 -4.89 15.16
CA GLN A 39 4.31 -5.11 16.40
C GLN A 39 3.80 -6.28 17.26
N HIS A 40 2.49 -6.55 17.27
CA HIS A 40 1.90 -7.68 18.01
C HIS A 40 2.31 -9.02 17.42
N ALA A 41 2.70 -9.01 16.15
CA ALA A 41 3.23 -10.16 15.46
C ALA A 41 4.76 -10.13 15.38
N SER A 42 5.48 -9.25 16.09
CA SER A 42 6.94 -9.18 16.02
C SER A 42 7.60 -10.06 17.09
N LYS A 43 8.67 -10.77 16.75
CA LYS A 43 9.53 -11.45 17.74
C LYS A 43 10.49 -10.50 18.47
N GLN A 44 10.77 -9.35 17.86
CA GLN A 44 11.76 -8.39 18.37
C GLN A 44 11.16 -7.41 19.37
N ILE A 45 9.83 -7.30 19.41
CA ILE A 45 9.12 -6.34 20.27
C ILE A 45 8.33 -7.16 21.28
N SER A 46 8.80 -7.18 22.53
CA SER A 46 8.05 -7.78 23.63
C SER A 46 6.81 -6.96 23.97
N VAL A 47 5.84 -7.58 24.65
CA VAL A 47 4.51 -6.99 24.91
C VAL A 47 4.64 -5.67 25.68
N GLU A 48 5.52 -5.62 26.67
CA GLU A 48 5.82 -4.45 27.50
C GLU A 48 6.49 -3.31 26.73
N ASN A 49 7.14 -3.60 25.60
CA ASN A 49 7.84 -2.62 24.77
C ASN A 49 7.01 -2.17 23.55
N GLN A 50 5.77 -2.64 23.40
CA GLN A 50 4.90 -2.22 22.32
C GLN A 50 4.64 -0.70 22.35
N TYR A 51 4.60 -0.09 21.17
CA TYR A 51 4.31 1.32 21.01
C TYR A 51 2.84 1.60 21.26
N LYS A 52 2.56 2.60 22.09
CA LYS A 52 1.21 2.99 22.52
C LYS A 52 0.44 3.77 21.47
N GLY A 53 1.15 4.38 20.52
CA GLY A 53 0.57 5.20 19.47
C GLY A 53 1.61 5.92 18.63
N ILE A 54 1.14 6.81 17.76
CA ILE A 54 1.99 7.53 16.80
C ILE A 54 3.03 8.39 17.50
N MET A 55 2.64 9.19 18.48
CA MET A 55 3.56 10.07 19.20
C MET A 55 4.60 9.28 20.01
N ASP A 56 4.17 8.16 20.61
CA ASP A 56 5.08 7.24 21.30
C ASP A 56 6.10 6.64 20.34
N CYS A 57 5.67 6.18 19.15
CA CYS A 57 6.59 5.75 18.10
C CYS A 57 7.57 6.86 17.70
N VAL A 58 7.07 8.06 17.38
CA VAL A 58 7.90 9.16 16.87
C VAL A 58 8.94 9.60 17.89
N TYR A 59 8.60 9.58 19.18
CA TYR A 59 9.53 9.91 20.26
C TYR A 59 10.53 8.78 20.55
N ARG A 60 10.08 7.53 20.65
CA ARG A 60 10.92 6.40 21.05
C ARG A 60 11.86 5.92 19.96
N ILE A 61 11.44 5.94 18.69
CA ILE A 61 12.24 5.43 17.57
C ILE A 61 13.64 6.07 17.50
N PRO A 62 13.78 7.42 17.51
CA PRO A 62 15.08 8.06 17.49
C PRO A 62 15.93 7.74 18.73
N LYS A 63 15.28 7.62 19.89
CA LYS A 63 15.94 7.34 21.17
C LYS A 63 16.46 5.89 21.26
N GLU A 64 15.69 4.94 20.74
CA GLU A 64 16.02 3.50 20.81
C GLU A 64 16.93 3.05 19.66
N GLN A 65 16.79 3.63 18.46
CA GLN A 65 17.41 3.10 17.23
C GLN A 65 18.14 4.17 16.40
N GLY A 66 18.18 5.42 16.85
CA GLY A 66 18.73 6.56 16.13
C GLY A 66 17.75 7.17 15.12
N PHE A 67 17.91 8.47 14.84
CA PHE A 67 17.01 9.24 13.97
C PHE A 67 16.88 8.68 12.54
N VAL A 68 18.01 8.25 11.95
CA VAL A 68 18.05 7.69 10.59
C VAL A 68 17.22 6.40 10.46
N SER A 69 16.92 5.74 11.59
CA SER A 69 16.15 4.50 11.57
C SER A 69 14.74 4.68 10.98
N PHE A 70 14.16 5.89 10.96
CA PHE A 70 12.89 6.17 10.27
C PHE A 70 12.86 5.72 8.81
N TRP A 71 14.02 5.68 8.13
CA TRP A 71 14.15 5.23 6.74
C TRP A 71 14.57 3.77 6.61
N ARG A 72 14.56 2.99 7.69
CA ARG A 72 14.89 1.55 7.63
C ARG A 72 13.93 0.82 6.70
N GLY A 73 14.47 0.22 5.65
CA GLY A 73 13.70 -0.46 4.58
C GLY A 73 13.28 0.46 3.42
N ASN A 74 13.53 1.77 3.48
CA ASN A 74 13.17 2.69 2.40
C ASN A 74 13.93 2.41 1.10
N LEU A 75 15.18 1.93 1.17
CA LEU A 75 15.95 1.56 -0.01
C LEU A 75 15.23 0.50 -0.86
N ALA A 76 14.68 -0.55 -0.24
CA ALA A 76 13.88 -1.55 -0.93
C ALA A 76 12.62 -0.92 -1.56
N ASN A 77 12.00 0.05 -0.89
CA ASN A 77 10.84 0.77 -1.40
C ASN A 77 11.15 1.62 -2.64
N VAL A 78 12.32 2.27 -2.69
CA VAL A 78 12.80 3.06 -3.83
C VAL A 78 13.21 2.15 -4.98
N ILE A 79 14.10 1.19 -4.71
CA ILE A 79 14.63 0.27 -5.74
C ILE A 79 13.48 -0.47 -6.41
N ARG A 80 12.47 -0.92 -5.65
CA ARG A 80 11.33 -1.69 -6.16
C ARG A 80 10.63 -1.03 -7.36
N TYR A 81 10.65 0.29 -7.50
CA TYR A 81 10.02 0.96 -8.64
C TYR A 81 10.61 0.48 -9.97
N PHE A 82 11.93 0.52 -10.11
CA PHE A 82 12.63 0.24 -11.37
C PHE A 82 12.41 -1.18 -11.93
N PRO A 83 12.66 -2.28 -11.19
CA PRO A 83 12.40 -3.62 -11.68
C PRO A 83 10.91 -3.88 -11.86
N THR A 84 10.04 -3.31 -11.01
CA THR A 84 8.59 -3.47 -11.20
C THR A 84 8.14 -2.84 -12.53
N GLN A 85 8.61 -1.64 -12.84
CA GLN A 85 8.25 -0.96 -14.09
C GLN A 85 8.90 -1.60 -15.32
N ALA A 86 10.16 -2.00 -15.23
CA ALA A 86 10.86 -2.71 -16.30
C ALA A 86 10.17 -4.05 -16.61
N LEU A 87 9.81 -4.84 -15.59
CA LEU A 87 9.10 -6.11 -15.77
C LEU A 87 7.66 -5.91 -16.26
N ASN A 88 6.95 -4.90 -15.74
CA ASN A 88 5.64 -4.54 -16.26
C ASN A 88 5.72 -4.17 -17.73
N PHE A 89 6.70 -3.38 -18.15
CA PHE A 89 6.86 -3.02 -19.55
C PHE A 89 7.21 -4.23 -20.43
N ALA A 90 8.19 -5.03 -20.01
CA ALA A 90 8.70 -6.15 -20.79
C ALA A 90 7.70 -7.32 -20.91
N PHE A 91 6.91 -7.57 -19.87
CA PHE A 91 6.18 -8.83 -19.75
C PHE A 91 4.68 -8.70 -19.52
N LYS A 92 4.14 -7.53 -19.16
CA LYS A 92 2.70 -7.40 -18.87
C LYS A 92 1.84 -7.84 -20.04
N ASP A 93 2.16 -7.42 -21.25
CA ASP A 93 1.33 -7.74 -22.42
C ASP A 93 1.54 -9.19 -22.89
N LYS A 94 2.78 -9.72 -22.79
CA LYS A 94 3.06 -11.14 -23.03
C LYS A 94 2.30 -12.04 -22.05
N TYR A 95 2.39 -11.78 -20.75
CA TYR A 95 1.70 -12.57 -19.74
C TYR A 95 0.18 -12.40 -19.80
N LYS A 96 -0.32 -11.19 -20.10
CA LYS A 96 -1.74 -11.01 -20.40
C LYS A 96 -2.18 -11.89 -21.57
N LYS A 97 -1.40 -11.96 -22.65
CA LYS A 97 -1.76 -12.79 -23.81
C LYS A 97 -1.65 -14.30 -23.52
N ILE A 98 -0.65 -14.72 -22.75
CA ILE A 98 -0.43 -16.15 -22.42
C ILE A 98 -1.48 -16.65 -21.42
N PHE A 99 -1.71 -15.93 -20.33
CA PHE A 99 -2.59 -16.39 -19.25
C PHE A 99 -4.05 -15.95 -19.44
N LEU A 100 -4.29 -14.90 -20.22
CA LEU A 100 -5.64 -14.33 -20.41
C LEU A 100 -6.09 -14.37 -21.88
N GLY A 101 -5.27 -14.95 -22.77
CA GLY A 101 -5.67 -15.18 -24.16
C GLY A 101 -6.83 -16.17 -24.20
N GLY A 102 -8.02 -15.68 -24.55
CA GLY A 102 -9.24 -16.49 -24.60
C GLY A 102 -10.00 -16.62 -23.29
N VAL A 103 -9.52 -16.00 -22.20
CA VAL A 103 -10.24 -15.92 -20.92
C VAL A 103 -11.06 -14.64 -20.89
N ASP A 104 -12.38 -14.77 -21.03
CA ASP A 104 -13.28 -13.63 -20.88
C ASP A 104 -13.33 -13.23 -19.39
N GLN A 105 -12.84 -12.02 -19.13
CA GLN A 105 -12.67 -11.46 -17.78
C GLN A 105 -14.01 -11.35 -17.01
N LYS A 106 -15.15 -11.32 -17.71
CA LYS A 106 -16.49 -11.23 -17.10
C LYS A 106 -17.08 -12.60 -16.78
N THR A 107 -16.76 -13.65 -17.53
CA THR A 107 -17.37 -14.98 -17.37
C THR A 107 -16.45 -15.99 -16.70
N GLN A 108 -15.13 -15.82 -16.76
CA GLN A 108 -14.13 -16.79 -16.27
C GLN A 108 -13.18 -16.21 -15.21
N PHE A 109 -13.72 -15.40 -14.30
CA PHE A 109 -12.98 -14.73 -13.22
C PHE A 109 -12.10 -15.69 -12.38
N TRP A 110 -12.62 -16.86 -11.99
CA TRP A 110 -11.86 -17.79 -11.14
C TRP A 110 -10.67 -18.43 -11.87
N ARG A 111 -10.79 -18.64 -13.18
CA ARG A 111 -9.71 -19.22 -14.01
C ARG A 111 -8.56 -18.23 -14.17
N TYR A 112 -8.88 -16.95 -14.41
CA TYR A 112 -7.94 -15.83 -14.41
C TYR A 112 -7.07 -15.77 -13.14
N PHE A 113 -7.68 -16.02 -11.97
CA PHE A 113 -6.99 -15.86 -10.67
C PHE A 113 -6.32 -17.13 -10.14
N ALA A 114 -6.86 -18.32 -10.41
CA ALA A 114 -6.37 -19.57 -9.83
C ALA A 114 -5.24 -20.24 -10.61
N GLU A 115 -5.25 -20.14 -11.94
CA GLU A 115 -4.34 -20.88 -12.84
C GLU A 115 -2.84 -20.59 -12.64
N PRO A 116 -2.40 -19.35 -12.32
CA PRO A 116 -0.98 -19.08 -12.10
C PRO A 116 -0.45 -19.45 -10.71
N GLY A 117 -1.23 -20.18 -9.88
CA GLY A 117 -0.78 -20.64 -8.56
C GLY A 117 -0.72 -19.57 -7.47
N TRP A 118 -1.20 -18.35 -7.73
CA TRP A 118 -1.15 -17.23 -6.79
C TRP A 118 -1.79 -17.50 -5.43
N LEU A 119 -2.79 -18.38 -5.40
CA LEU A 119 -3.55 -18.78 -4.21
C LEU A 119 -2.67 -19.38 -3.10
N GLN A 120 -1.46 -19.87 -3.44
CA GLN A 120 -0.53 -20.50 -2.50
C GLN A 120 0.36 -19.49 -1.75
N ILE A 121 0.40 -18.21 -2.15
CA ILE A 121 1.25 -17.20 -1.51
C ILE A 121 0.61 -16.72 -0.19
N LEU A 122 1.39 -16.73 0.88
CA LEU A 122 0.96 -16.32 2.22
C LEU A 122 0.44 -14.87 2.23
N GLY A 123 -0.83 -14.69 2.59
CA GLY A 123 -1.48 -13.38 2.60
C GLY A 123 -1.96 -12.89 1.21
N PHE A 124 -1.80 -13.67 0.14
CA PHE A 124 -2.29 -13.29 -1.19
C PHE A 124 -3.81 -13.27 -1.28
N ASN A 125 -4.49 -14.31 -0.78
CA ASN A 125 -5.96 -14.39 -0.84
C ASN A 125 -6.64 -13.19 -0.17
N VAL A 126 -6.18 -12.83 1.03
CA VAL A 126 -6.69 -11.64 1.75
C VAL A 126 -6.28 -10.33 1.06
N SER A 127 -5.14 -10.30 0.37
CA SER A 127 -4.75 -9.16 -0.45
C SER A 127 -5.69 -8.95 -1.64
N VAL A 128 -6.12 -10.03 -2.32
CA VAL A 128 -7.03 -9.92 -3.46
C VAL A 128 -8.39 -9.40 -2.99
N GLN A 129 -8.93 -9.97 -1.91
CA GLN A 129 -10.17 -9.48 -1.29
C GLN A 129 -10.06 -8.01 -0.90
N GLY A 130 -8.95 -7.62 -0.26
CA GLY A 130 -8.66 -6.24 0.09
C GLY A 130 -8.62 -5.29 -1.11
N ILE A 131 -8.05 -5.72 -2.25
CA ILE A 131 -8.03 -4.92 -3.50
C ILE A 131 -9.43 -4.75 -4.07
N ILE A 132 -10.25 -5.82 -4.08
CA ILE A 132 -11.63 -5.77 -4.57
C ILE A 132 -12.44 -4.80 -3.73
N ILE A 133 -12.37 -4.91 -2.41
CA ILE A 133 -13.08 -4.03 -1.47
C ILE A 133 -12.59 -2.59 -1.59
N TYR A 134 -11.27 -2.38 -1.67
CA TYR A 134 -10.71 -1.05 -1.90
C TYR A 134 -11.26 -0.43 -3.18
N ARG A 135 -11.28 -1.16 -4.30
CA ARG A 135 -11.78 -0.65 -5.58
C ARG A 135 -13.28 -0.38 -5.53
N ALA A 136 -14.06 -1.28 -4.95
CA ALA A 136 -15.51 -1.10 -4.81
C ALA A 136 -15.82 0.17 -3.98
N ALA A 137 -15.18 0.33 -2.83
CA ALA A 137 -15.33 1.52 -1.99
C ALA A 137 -14.83 2.79 -2.69
N TYR A 138 -13.67 2.72 -3.35
CA TYR A 138 -13.10 3.85 -4.08
C TYR A 138 -14.04 4.35 -5.18
N PHE A 139 -14.47 3.47 -6.09
CA PHE A 139 -15.35 3.87 -7.19
C PHE A 139 -16.73 4.29 -6.69
N GLY A 140 -17.32 3.55 -5.74
CA GLY A 140 -18.61 3.92 -5.16
C GLY A 140 -18.61 5.30 -4.50
N CYS A 141 -17.60 5.58 -3.66
CA CYS A 141 -17.45 6.90 -3.02
C CYS A 141 -17.12 7.99 -4.04
N PHE A 142 -16.29 7.71 -5.05
CA PHE A 142 -15.91 8.67 -6.07
C PHE A 142 -17.09 9.07 -6.96
N ASP A 143 -17.88 8.09 -7.41
CA ASP A 143 -19.05 8.33 -8.26
C ASP A 143 -20.13 9.10 -7.50
N THR A 144 -20.33 8.76 -6.22
CA THR A 144 -21.21 9.52 -5.32
C THR A 144 -20.73 10.96 -5.16
N ALA A 145 -19.44 11.16 -4.86
CA ALA A 145 -18.86 12.50 -4.69
C ALA A 145 -18.98 13.34 -5.96
N LYS A 146 -18.78 12.74 -7.14
CA LYS A 146 -18.99 13.40 -8.43
C LYS A 146 -20.45 13.78 -8.67
N GLY A 147 -21.39 12.91 -8.32
CA GLY A 147 -22.83 13.19 -8.45
C GLY A 147 -23.33 14.33 -7.54
N MET A 148 -22.59 14.63 -6.47
CA MET A 148 -22.90 15.74 -5.55
C MET A 148 -22.25 17.06 -5.96
N LEU A 149 -21.35 17.08 -6.95
CA LEU A 149 -20.68 18.30 -7.40
C LEU A 149 -21.56 19.07 -8.41
N PRO A 150 -21.77 20.40 -8.22
CA PRO A 150 -22.57 21.21 -9.15
C PRO A 150 -21.99 21.28 -10.57
N ASP A 151 -20.67 21.33 -10.70
CA ASP A 151 -19.96 21.26 -11.99
C ASP A 151 -18.62 20.50 -11.83
N PRO A 152 -18.60 19.19 -12.10
CA PRO A 152 -17.39 18.37 -11.97
C PRO A 152 -16.25 18.77 -12.93
N LYS A 153 -16.54 19.49 -14.03
CA LYS A 153 -15.54 19.85 -15.04
C LYS A 153 -14.83 21.17 -14.75
N ASN A 154 -15.53 22.11 -14.10
CA ASN A 154 -14.98 23.43 -13.75
C ASN A 154 -14.64 23.60 -12.25
N THR A 155 -14.64 22.51 -11.48
CA THR A 155 -14.27 22.55 -10.06
C THR A 155 -12.78 22.88 -9.88
N HIS A 156 -12.48 23.81 -8.97
CA HIS A 156 -11.11 24.22 -8.66
C HIS A 156 -10.23 23.02 -8.27
N ILE A 157 -8.97 23.01 -8.74
CA ILE A 157 -8.04 21.89 -8.58
C ILE A 157 -7.88 21.42 -7.13
N VAL A 158 -7.89 22.35 -6.17
CA VAL A 158 -7.79 22.05 -4.73
C VAL A 158 -9.00 21.26 -4.24
N VAL A 159 -10.21 21.60 -4.68
CA VAL A 159 -11.45 20.91 -4.27
C VAL A 159 -11.45 19.48 -4.83
N THR A 160 -11.10 19.32 -6.11
CA THR A 160 -10.96 18.01 -6.75
C THR A 160 -9.88 17.17 -6.05
N TRP A 161 -8.77 17.77 -5.64
CA TRP A 161 -7.72 17.10 -4.88
C TRP A 161 -8.21 16.66 -3.49
N MET A 162 -8.90 17.52 -2.75
CA MET A 162 -9.47 17.21 -1.44
C MET A 162 -10.49 16.07 -1.50
N ILE A 163 -11.34 16.05 -2.54
CA ILE A 163 -12.28 14.95 -2.78
C ILE A 163 -11.52 13.65 -3.06
N ALA A 164 -10.51 13.70 -3.93
CA ALA A 164 -9.68 12.52 -4.22
C ALA A 164 -8.98 11.97 -2.97
N GLN A 165 -8.46 12.84 -2.09
CA GLN A 165 -7.87 12.42 -0.81
C GLN A 165 -8.91 11.80 0.13
N THR A 166 -10.09 12.41 0.23
CA THR A 166 -11.18 11.91 1.10
C THR A 166 -11.66 10.54 0.65
N VAL A 167 -11.89 10.35 -0.65
CA VAL A 167 -12.28 9.06 -1.24
C VAL A 167 -11.19 8.01 -1.03
N THR A 168 -9.92 8.38 -1.24
CA THR A 168 -8.79 7.48 -1.04
C THR A 168 -8.64 7.07 0.44
N ALA A 169 -8.83 8.01 1.36
CA ALA A 169 -8.80 7.74 2.79
C ALA A 169 -9.96 6.82 3.21
N ALA A 170 -11.19 7.10 2.76
CA ALA A 170 -12.37 6.28 3.07
C ALA A 170 -12.21 4.84 2.53
N ALA A 171 -11.85 4.68 1.25
CA ALA A 171 -11.60 3.36 0.66
C ALA A 171 -10.44 2.61 1.36
N GLY A 172 -9.40 3.35 1.73
CA GLY A 172 -8.28 2.83 2.50
C GLY A 172 -8.69 2.34 3.88
N LEU A 173 -9.60 3.02 4.58
CA LEU A 173 -10.13 2.63 5.88
C LEU A 173 -11.03 1.39 5.78
N VAL A 174 -11.94 1.35 4.79
CA VAL A 174 -12.84 0.21 4.57
C VAL A 174 -12.06 -1.07 4.28
N SER A 175 -10.99 -0.98 3.49
CA SER A 175 -10.13 -2.13 3.17
C SER A 175 -9.02 -2.40 4.20
N TYR A 176 -8.86 -1.55 5.20
CA TYR A 176 -7.73 -1.60 6.14
C TYR A 176 -7.63 -2.90 6.94
N PRO A 177 -8.74 -3.51 7.44
CA PRO A 177 -8.69 -4.79 8.12
C PRO A 177 -8.00 -5.90 7.31
N PHE A 178 -8.21 -5.91 5.98
CA PHE A 178 -7.59 -6.86 5.06
C PHE A 178 -6.09 -6.61 4.91
N ASP A 179 -5.65 -5.35 4.88
CA ASP A 179 -4.21 -5.00 4.92
C ASP A 179 -3.58 -5.48 6.23
N THR A 180 -4.23 -5.28 7.37
CA THR A 180 -3.70 -5.72 8.67
C THR A 180 -3.48 -7.23 8.72
N VAL A 181 -4.47 -8.03 8.29
CA VAL A 181 -4.33 -9.50 8.23
C VAL A 181 -3.26 -9.91 7.22
N ARG A 182 -3.23 -9.29 6.04
CA ARG A 182 -2.18 -9.54 5.03
C ARG A 182 -0.78 -9.34 5.62
N ARG A 183 -0.55 -8.22 6.30
CA ARG A 183 0.76 -7.86 6.85
C ARG A 183 1.18 -8.80 7.97
N ARG A 184 0.26 -9.19 8.84
CA ARG A 184 0.51 -10.16 9.91
C ARG A 184 0.80 -11.56 9.41
N MET A 185 0.12 -11.98 8.33
CA MET A 185 0.41 -13.23 7.63
C MET A 185 1.81 -13.19 7.01
N MET A 186 2.21 -12.11 6.33
CA MET A 186 3.55 -11.97 5.76
C MET A 186 4.67 -12.11 6.81
N MET A 187 4.43 -11.67 8.04
CA MET A 187 5.38 -11.80 9.16
C MET A 187 5.60 -13.24 9.66
N GLN A 188 4.80 -14.21 9.20
CA GLN A 188 5.01 -15.64 9.53
C GLN A 188 6.01 -16.31 8.59
N SER A 189 6.31 -15.70 7.44
CA SER A 189 7.29 -16.24 6.50
C SER A 189 8.67 -16.34 7.17
N GLY A 190 9.34 -17.49 7.02
CA GLY A 190 10.65 -17.76 7.60
C GLY A 190 10.64 -18.17 9.08
N ARG A 191 9.48 -18.36 9.71
CA ARG A 191 9.39 -18.88 11.09
C ARG A 191 9.43 -20.40 11.13
N LYS A 192 10.03 -20.94 12.20
CA LYS A 192 9.93 -22.37 12.55
C LYS A 192 8.52 -22.68 13.04
N ALA A 193 8.06 -23.93 12.88
CA ALA A 193 6.69 -24.34 13.20
C ALA A 193 6.23 -23.95 14.62
N ALA A 194 7.11 -24.05 15.62
CA ALA A 194 6.81 -23.67 17.01
C ALA A 194 6.54 -22.17 17.23
N ASP A 195 6.99 -21.32 16.30
CA ASP A 195 6.90 -19.85 16.41
C ASP A 195 5.83 -19.23 15.50
N ILE A 196 5.10 -20.07 14.75
CA ILE A 196 4.02 -19.63 13.86
C ILE A 196 2.83 -19.24 14.71
N MET A 197 2.46 -17.95 14.67
CA MET A 197 1.29 -17.45 15.39
C MET A 197 0.01 -17.62 14.59
N TYR A 198 0.10 -17.61 13.26
CA TYR A 198 -1.05 -17.72 12.37
C TYR A 198 -0.84 -18.85 11.36
N THR A 199 -1.68 -19.88 11.42
CA THR A 199 -1.60 -21.03 10.50
C THR A 199 -2.25 -20.72 9.15
N GLY A 200 -3.14 -19.73 9.11
CA GLY A 200 -3.85 -19.31 7.90
C GLY A 200 -4.59 -17.99 8.09
N THR A 201 -5.14 -17.47 7.00
CA THR A 201 -5.86 -16.18 6.99
C THR A 201 -7.02 -16.16 7.98
N MET A 202 -7.84 -17.21 8.02
CA MET A 202 -9.00 -17.29 8.91
C MET A 202 -8.59 -17.41 10.38
N ASP A 203 -7.52 -18.15 10.66
CA ASP A 203 -6.92 -18.22 11.99
C ASP A 203 -6.39 -16.85 12.44
N CYS A 204 -5.76 -16.11 11.53
CA CYS A 204 -5.30 -14.74 11.79
C CYS A 204 -6.46 -13.79 12.14
N TRP A 205 -7.56 -13.81 11.36
CA TRP A 205 -8.76 -13.03 11.68
C TRP A 205 -9.31 -13.35 13.08
N LYS A 206 -9.48 -14.64 13.37
CA LYS A 206 -10.02 -15.10 14.66
C LYS A 206 -9.14 -14.71 15.83
N LYS A 207 -7.82 -14.91 15.72
CA LYS A 207 -6.86 -14.58 16.78
C LYS A 207 -6.77 -13.08 17.03
N ILE A 208 -6.73 -12.25 15.99
CA ILE A 208 -6.75 -10.79 16.16
C ILE A 208 -8.01 -10.36 16.91
N MET A 209 -9.18 -10.86 16.49
CA MET A 209 -10.44 -10.50 17.12
C MET A 209 -10.50 -10.97 18.59
N LYS A 210 -10.06 -12.20 18.86
CA LYS A 210 -10.13 -12.81 20.20
C LYS A 210 -9.09 -12.26 21.18
N GLU A 211 -7.86 -12.01 20.72
CA GLU A 211 -6.73 -11.67 21.59
C GLU A 211 -6.51 -10.15 21.70
N GLU A 212 -6.86 -9.36 20.67
CA GLU A 212 -6.59 -7.93 20.64
C GLU A 212 -7.84 -7.04 20.46
N GLY A 213 -8.98 -7.64 20.14
CA GLY A 213 -10.24 -6.94 19.91
C GLY A 213 -10.39 -6.31 18.52
N GLY A 214 -11.59 -5.79 18.21
CA GLY A 214 -11.94 -5.27 16.88
C GLY A 214 -11.13 -4.04 16.46
N ASN A 215 -10.69 -3.22 17.42
CA ASN A 215 -9.86 -2.05 17.14
C ASN A 215 -8.46 -2.42 16.62
N ALA A 216 -8.00 -3.66 16.87
CA ALA A 216 -6.69 -4.12 16.43
C ALA A 216 -6.54 -4.16 14.90
N PHE A 217 -7.64 -4.36 14.17
CA PHE A 217 -7.65 -4.31 12.71
C PHE A 217 -7.26 -2.95 12.16
N PHE A 218 -7.49 -1.88 12.93
CA PHE A 218 -7.24 -0.49 12.54
C PHE A 218 -5.95 0.09 13.14
N LYS A 219 -5.10 -0.73 13.77
CA LYS A 219 -3.80 -0.27 14.27
C LYS A 219 -2.94 0.27 13.10
N GLY A 220 -2.58 1.55 13.20
CA GLY A 220 -1.85 2.29 12.15
C GLY A 220 -2.71 2.88 11.04
N ALA A 221 -4.05 2.73 11.06
CA ALA A 221 -4.94 3.24 10.01
C ALA A 221 -4.78 4.75 9.82
N TRP A 222 -4.73 5.52 10.91
CA TRP A 222 -4.51 6.96 10.86
C TRP A 222 -3.15 7.34 10.27
N SER A 223 -2.07 6.64 10.67
CA SER A 223 -0.74 6.82 10.06
C SER A 223 -0.77 6.51 8.56
N ASN A 224 -1.56 5.53 8.12
CA ASN A 224 -1.71 5.23 6.70
C ASN A 224 -2.44 6.33 5.92
N VAL A 225 -3.45 6.99 6.52
CA VAL A 225 -4.13 8.14 5.92
C VAL A 225 -3.15 9.29 5.75
N ILE A 226 -2.40 9.66 6.80
CA ILE A 226 -1.36 10.70 6.73
C ILE A 226 -0.31 10.37 5.67
N ARG A 227 0.16 9.12 5.63
CA ARG A 227 1.09 8.64 4.60
C ARG A 227 0.53 8.80 3.18
N GLY A 228 -0.75 8.48 2.98
CA GLY A 228 -1.44 8.62 1.69
C GLY A 228 -1.51 10.07 1.23
N MET A 229 -2.00 10.95 2.11
CA MET A 229 -2.11 12.38 1.85
C MET A 229 -0.76 13.04 1.61
N GLY A 230 0.23 12.76 2.47
CA GLY A 230 1.59 13.28 2.33
C GLY A 230 2.26 12.84 1.03
N GLY A 231 2.05 11.58 0.62
CA GLY A 231 2.62 11.06 -0.63
C GLY A 231 2.04 11.76 -1.86
N ALA A 232 0.73 11.99 -1.87
CA ALA A 232 0.05 12.73 -2.92
C ALA A 232 0.48 14.21 -2.95
N PHE A 233 0.60 14.84 -1.78
CA PHE A 233 1.05 16.22 -1.67
C PHE A 233 2.48 16.41 -2.20
N VAL A 234 3.41 15.52 -1.87
CA VAL A 234 4.79 15.57 -2.37
C VAL A 234 4.85 15.42 -3.89
N LEU A 235 3.99 14.58 -4.48
CA LEU A 235 3.92 14.44 -5.94
C LEU A 235 3.41 15.73 -6.60
N VAL A 236 2.36 16.34 -6.04
CA VAL A 236 1.84 17.64 -6.54
C VAL A 236 2.90 18.73 -6.45
N LEU A 237 3.62 18.82 -5.33
CA LEU A 237 4.73 19.77 -5.19
C LEU A 237 5.86 19.52 -6.19
N TYR A 238 6.23 18.25 -6.40
CA TYR A 238 7.24 17.88 -7.39
C TYR A 238 6.85 18.31 -8.80
N ASP A 239 5.60 18.03 -9.20
CA ASP A 239 5.09 18.42 -10.51
C ASP A 239 5.02 19.95 -10.67
N GLU A 240 4.68 20.68 -9.61
CA GLU A 240 4.66 22.14 -9.62
C GLU A 240 6.08 22.72 -9.75
N ILE A 241 7.05 22.23 -8.98
CA ILE A 241 8.46 22.65 -9.06
C ILE A 241 9.02 22.39 -10.47
N LYS A 242 8.67 21.24 -11.07
CA LYS A 242 9.11 20.88 -12.43
C LYS A 242 8.59 21.84 -13.51
N LYS A 243 7.51 22.59 -13.28
CA LYS A 243 7.06 23.62 -14.24
C LYS A 243 7.99 24.82 -14.33
N TYR A 244 8.77 25.07 -13.28
CA TYR A 244 9.68 26.22 -13.19
C TYR A 244 11.15 25.86 -13.45
N THR A 245 11.45 24.61 -13.82
CA THR A 245 12.80 24.11 -14.13
C THR A 245 12.83 23.58 -15.56
#